data_AF-A0A183DBU8-F1
#
_entry.id   AF-A0A183DBU8-F1
#
_cell.length_a   1.000
_cell.length_b   1.000
_cell.length_c   1.000
_cell.angle_alpha   90.00
_cell.angle_beta   90.00
_cell.angle_gamma   90.00
#
_symmetry.space_group_name_H-M   'P 1'
#
loop_
_entity.id
_entity.type
_entity.pdbx_description
1 polymer ?
#
loop_
_entity_poly.entity_id
_entity_poly.type
_entity_poly.pdbx_seq_one_letter_code
_entity_poly.pdbx_strand_id
1 'polypeptide(L)'
;MLVAVLARRLTSQTRNVAAMALNEQQRKELLQPLFDKGWDKVEGRDAIRKELKFKNFNEAFSFMTRIAMYAEKMDHHPEWFNVYNKVCLFFHRFY
;
A
#
# COMPACT_ATOMS: atom_id res chain seq x y z
N MET A 1 2.95 -0.62 1.25
CA MET A 1 4.08 -1.56 0.96
C MET A 1 4.79 -1.28 -0.36
N LEU A 2 4.11 -1.11 -1.51
CA LEU A 2 4.82 -0.82 -2.77
C LEU A 2 5.35 0.63 -2.89
N VAL A 3 4.61 1.62 -2.37
CA VAL A 3 5.05 3.04 -2.39
C VAL A 3 6.26 3.25 -1.47
N ALA A 4 6.24 2.71 -0.25
CA ALA A 4 7.38 2.77 0.67
C ALA A 4 8.64 2.04 0.14
N VAL A 5 8.47 0.95 -0.61
CA VAL A 5 9.60 0.22 -1.23
C VAL A 5 10.19 0.97 -2.42
N LEU A 6 9.36 1.65 -3.23
CA LEU A 6 9.83 2.47 -4.34
C LEU A 6 10.49 3.77 -3.84
N ALA A 7 9.92 4.43 -2.84
CA ALA A 7 10.48 5.64 -2.24
C ALA A 7 11.84 5.37 -1.56
N ARG A 8 11.99 4.27 -0.81
CA ARG A 8 13.26 3.93 -0.14
C ARG A 8 14.39 3.49 -1.08
N ARG A 9 14.09 3.10 -2.33
CA ARG A 9 15.14 2.76 -3.32
C ARG A 9 15.78 3.99 -3.97
N LEU A 10 15.17 5.17 -3.86
CA LEU A 10 15.69 6.41 -4.45
C LEU A 10 16.43 7.30 -3.46
N THR A 11 16.31 7.08 -2.15
CA THR A 11 16.93 7.92 -1.12
C THR A 11 17.98 7.16 -0.31
N SER A 12 19.12 6.86 -0.95
CA SER A 12 20.37 6.60 -0.24
C SER A 12 21.02 7.93 0.15
N GLN A 13 20.43 8.66 1.09
CA GLN A 13 21.09 9.59 2.02
C GLN A 13 20.04 10.32 2.85
N THR A 14 20.40 10.59 4.11
CA THR A 14 19.66 11.37 5.13
C THR A 14 18.53 10.63 5.87
N ARG A 15 18.90 9.99 6.99
CA ARG A 15 18.04 9.91 8.17
C ARG A 15 17.64 11.33 8.59
N ASN A 16 16.38 11.57 8.93
CA ASN A 16 15.73 12.87 9.25
C ASN A 16 15.26 13.72 8.07
N VAL A 17 14.23 13.23 7.37
CA VAL A 17 13.22 14.11 6.77
C VAL A 17 11.89 13.62 7.34
N ALA A 18 11.17 14.48 8.06
CA ALA A 18 9.79 14.20 8.42
C ALA A 18 9.06 13.79 7.14
N ALA A 19 8.47 12.60 7.15
CA ALA A 19 7.67 11.99 6.11
C ALA A 19 6.82 13.03 5.35
N MET A 20 7.36 13.59 4.26
CA MET A 20 6.66 14.60 3.46
C MET A 20 5.73 13.89 2.49
N ALA A 21 4.49 14.36 2.41
CA ALA A 21 3.53 13.84 1.44
C ALA A 21 4.10 13.98 0.02
N LEU A 22 3.93 12.93 -0.81
CA LEU A 22 4.35 12.98 -2.21
C LEU A 22 3.75 14.19 -2.94
N ASN A 23 4.57 14.91 -3.70
CA ASN A 23 4.09 15.95 -4.62
C ASN A 23 3.41 15.33 -5.86
N GLU A 24 2.80 16.16 -6.71
CA GLU A 24 2.04 15.67 -7.88
C GLU A 24 2.90 14.87 -8.87
N GLN A 25 4.13 15.31 -9.11
CA GLN A 25 5.04 14.62 -10.02
C GLN A 25 5.44 13.25 -9.46
N GLN A 26 5.83 13.20 -8.19
CA GLN A 26 6.15 11.96 -7.49
C GLN A 26 4.96 11.00 -7.44
N ARG A 27 3.74 11.51 -7.23
CA ARG A 27 2.51 10.70 -7.27
C ARG A 27 2.30 10.09 -8.64
N LYS A 28 2.49 10.87 -9.71
CA LYS A 28 2.36 10.36 -11.08
C LYS A 28 3.36 9.24 -11.35
N GLU A 29 4.63 9.44 -11.00
CA GLU A 29 5.69 8.46 -11.27
C GLU A 29 5.59 7.21 -10.39
N LEU A 30 5.33 7.37 -9.09
CA LEU A 30 5.36 6.26 -8.12
C LEU A 30 4.04 5.48 -8.05
N LEU A 31 2.90 6.11 -8.37
CA LEU A 31 1.59 5.45 -8.31
C LEU A 31 1.17 4.82 -9.64
N GLN A 32 1.67 5.29 -10.79
CA GLN A 32 1.31 4.72 -12.10
C GLN A 32 1.52 3.19 -12.16
N PRO A 33 2.66 2.63 -11.71
CA PRO A 33 2.86 1.18 -11.71
C PRO A 33 1.91 0.42 -10.79
N LEU A 34 1.26 1.10 -9.84
CA LEU A 34 0.22 0.51 -8.99
C LEU A 34 -1.10 0.48 -9.71
N PHE A 35 -1.46 1.57 -10.39
CA PHE A 35 -2.66 1.64 -11.21
C PHE A 35 -2.63 0.58 -12.33
N ASP A 36 -1.48 0.40 -12.99
CA ASP A 36 -1.29 -0.65 -13.99
C ASP A 36 -1.46 -2.07 -13.39
N LYS A 37 -1.27 -2.22 -12.08
CA LYS A 37 -1.47 -3.47 -11.33
C LYS A 37 -2.86 -3.56 -10.69
N GLY A 38 -3.82 -2.72 -11.08
CA GLY A 38 -5.20 -2.75 -10.60
C GLY A 38 -5.37 -2.21 -9.18
N TRP A 39 -4.56 -1.23 -8.79
CA TRP A 39 -4.92 -0.33 -7.68
C TRP A 39 -5.78 0.81 -8.21
N ASP A 40 -6.72 1.28 -7.41
CA ASP A 40 -7.58 2.42 -7.75
C ASP A 40 -7.35 3.56 -6.77
N LYS A 41 -7.55 4.79 -7.23
CA LYS A 41 -7.71 5.93 -6.33
C LYS A 41 -9.03 5.80 -5.58
N VAL A 42 -9.04 6.25 -4.33
CA VAL A 42 -10.27 6.38 -3.56
C VAL A 42 -10.83 7.78 -3.74
N GLU A 43 -12.04 7.90 -4.24
CA GLU A 43 -12.69 9.20 -4.41
C GLU A 43 -12.87 9.90 -3.05
N GLY A 44 -12.55 11.20 -2.99
CA GLY A 44 -12.67 12.01 -1.78
C GLY A 44 -11.67 11.67 -0.66
N ARG A 45 -10.71 10.76 -0.86
CA ARG A 45 -9.69 10.40 0.15
C ARG A 45 -8.30 10.29 -0.47
N ASP A 46 -7.27 10.77 0.23
CA ASP A 46 -5.86 10.55 -0.20
C ASP A 46 -5.41 9.12 0.12
N ALA A 47 -5.94 8.19 -0.67
CA ALA A 47 -5.72 6.76 -0.51
C ALA A 47 -5.81 6.04 -1.86
N ILE A 48 -5.15 4.89 -1.91
CA ILE A 48 -5.37 3.90 -2.96
C ILE A 48 -5.99 2.66 -2.37
N ARG A 49 -6.82 1.98 -3.17
CA ARG A 49 -7.46 0.72 -2.79
C ARG A 49 -7.16 -0.38 -3.78
N LYS A 50 -7.24 -1.62 -3.32
CA LYS A 50 -7.26 -2.80 -4.18
C LYS A 50 -8.11 -3.90 -3.56
N GLU A 51 -8.98 -4.49 -4.36
CA GLU A 51 -9.73 -5.69 -3.98
C GLU A 51 -9.02 -6.93 -4.52
N LEU A 52 -8.89 -7.94 -3.66
CA LEU A 52 -8.31 -9.23 -3.98
C LEU A 52 -9.32 -10.32 -3.65
N LYS A 53 -9.48 -11.28 -4.55
CA LYS A 53 -10.32 -12.46 -4.35
C LYS A 53 -9.47 -13.73 -4.40
N PHE A 54 -9.58 -14.54 -3.37
CA PHE A 54 -8.88 -15.80 -3.17
C PHE A 54 -9.81 -16.99 -3.38
N LYS A 55 -9.29 -18.22 -3.34
CA LYS A 55 -10.10 -19.44 -3.45
C LYS A 55 -11.01 -19.63 -2.23
N ASN A 56 -10.51 -19.33 -1.03
CA ASN A 56 -11.21 -19.51 0.24
C ASN A 56 -10.66 -18.58 1.33
N PHE A 57 -11.24 -18.66 2.53
CA PHE A 57 -10.82 -17.86 3.68
C PHE A 57 -9.39 -18.14 4.14
N ASN A 58 -8.95 -19.41 4.13
CA ASN A 58 -7.61 -19.78 4.58
C ASN A 58 -6.52 -19.10 3.72
N GLU A 59 -6.70 -19.08 2.41
CA GLU A 59 -5.78 -18.41 1.49
C GLU A 59 -5.79 -16.89 1.70
N ALA A 60 -6.97 -16.28 1.85
CA ALA A 60 -7.10 -14.85 2.14
C ALA A 60 -6.39 -14.46 3.45
N PHE A 61 -6.61 -15.22 4.51
CA PHE A 61 -6.02 -14.95 5.82
C PHE A 61 -4.50 -15.20 5.82
N SER A 62 -4.02 -16.22 5.12
CA SER A 62 -2.59 -16.47 4.92
C SER A 62 -1.90 -15.30 4.21
N PHE A 63 -2.56 -14.71 3.21
CA PHE A 63 -2.09 -13.51 2.55
C PHE A 63 -2.06 -12.30 3.50
N MET A 64 -3.10 -12.11 4.32
CA MET A 64 -3.17 -11.04 5.32
C MET A 64 -2.06 -11.16 6.38
N THR A 65 -1.75 -12.37 6.86
CA THR A 65 -0.64 -12.62 7.80
C THR A 65 0.70 -12.21 7.22
N ARG A 66 0.95 -12.49 5.92
CA ARG A 66 2.18 -12.04 5.25
C ARG A 66 2.26 -10.52 5.19
N ILE A 67 1.14 -9.84 4.88
CA ILE A 67 1.09 -8.37 4.92
C ILE A 67 1.40 -7.85 6.32
N ALA A 68 0.84 -8.45 7.37
CA ALA A 68 1.06 -8.02 8.76
C ALA A 68 2.55 -8.03 9.13
N MET A 69 3.29 -9.08 8.75
CA MET A 69 4.74 -9.17 8.99
C MET A 69 5.52 -8.04 8.31
N TYR A 70 5.15 -7.68 7.07
CA TYR A 70 5.79 -6.58 6.36
C TYR A 70 5.36 -5.21 6.91
N ALA A 71 4.10 -5.05 7.29
CA ALA A 71 3.56 -3.84 7.88
C ALA A 71 4.30 -3.49 9.18
N GLU A 72 4.49 -4.48 10.05
CA GLU A 72 5.25 -4.34 11.30
C GLU A 72 6.69 -3.91 11.03
N LYS A 73 7.39 -4.60 10.12
CA LYS A 73 8.78 -4.27 9.76
C LYS A 73 8.93 -2.85 9.18
N MET A 74 7.89 -2.34 8.52
CA MET A 74 7.90 -1.01 7.91
C MET A 74 7.34 0.08 8.82
N ASP A 75 6.79 -0.27 9.98
CA ASP A 75 5.99 0.61 10.83
C ASP A 75 4.90 1.35 10.03
N HIS A 76 4.22 0.61 9.14
CA HIS A 76 3.18 1.18 8.28
C HIS A 76 2.09 0.15 7.98
N HIS A 77 0.94 0.39 8.57
CA HIS A 77 -0.17 -0.54 8.62
C HIS A 77 -1.24 -0.20 7.56
N PRO A 78 -1.75 -1.19 6.81
CA PRO A 78 -2.90 -0.98 5.96
C PRO A 78 -4.17 -0.85 6.80
N GLU A 79 -5.19 -0.22 6.23
CA GLU A 79 -6.57 -0.53 6.58
C GLU A 79 -7.07 -1.62 5.64
N TRP A 80 -7.86 -2.55 6.16
CA TRP A 80 -8.46 -3.58 5.32
C TRP A 80 -9.87 -3.93 5.76
N PHE A 81 -10.61 -4.53 4.83
CA PHE A 81 -11.89 -5.17 5.09
C PHE A 81 -11.87 -6.56 4.46
N ASN A 82 -12.12 -7.60 5.27
CA ASN A 82 -12.11 -8.99 4.81
C ASN A 82 -13.48 -9.63 5.02
N VAL A 83 -14.01 -10.24 3.95
CA VAL A 83 -15.20 -11.08 3.99
C VAL A 83 -14.89 -12.38 3.28
N TYR A 84 -14.72 -13.45 4.06
CA TYR A 84 -14.36 -14.78 3.56
C TYR A 84 -13.12 -14.72 2.64
N ASN A 85 -13.30 -14.96 1.34
CA ASN A 85 -12.22 -14.98 0.36
C ASN A 85 -11.94 -13.63 -0.31
N LYS A 86 -12.59 -12.55 0.12
CA LYS A 86 -12.35 -11.19 -0.43
C LYS A 86 -11.62 -10.33 0.58
N VAL A 87 -10.57 -9.64 0.13
CA VAL A 87 -9.81 -8.68 0.94
C VAL A 87 -9.73 -7.36 0.18
N CYS A 88 -10.32 -6.32 0.74
CA CYS A 88 -10.17 -4.95 0.28
C CYS A 88 -9.07 -4.28 1.10
N LEU A 89 -8.00 -3.83 0.45
CA LEU A 89 -6.89 -3.11 1.06
C LEU A 89 -7.01 -1.62 0.79
N PHE A 90 -6.75 -0.80 1.80
CA PHE A 90 -6.61 0.65 1.72
C PHE A 90 -5.24 1.05 2.26
N PHE A 91 -4.51 1.85 1.49
CA PHE A 91 -3.28 2.49 1.94
C PHE A 91 -3.47 4.00 1.91
N HIS A 92 -3.23 4.61 3.06
CA HIS A 92 -3.25 6.05 3.28
C HIS A 92 -1.83 6.58 3.36
N ARG A 93 -1.67 7.89 3.13
CA ARG A 93 -0.47 8.63 3.52
C ARG A 93 0.81 8.10 2.85
N PHE A 94 1.06 8.63 1.66
CA PHE A 94 2.27 8.34 0.89
C PHE A 94 3.42 9.24 1.38
N TYR A 95 4.25 8.70 2.27
CA TYR A 95 5.51 9.31 2.69
C TYR A 95 6.69 8.36 2.43
#